data_AF-A0A953HT09-F1
#
_entry.id   AF-A0A953HT09-F1
#
_cell.length_a   1.000
_cell.length_b   1.000
_cell.length_c   1.000
_cell.angle_alpha   90.00
_cell.angle_beta   90.00
_cell.angle_gamma   90.00
#
_symmetry.space_group_name_H-M   'P 1'
#
loop_
_entity.id
_entity.type
_entity.pdbx_description
1 polymer ?
#
loop_
_entity_poly.entity_id
_entity_poly.type
_entity_poly.pdbx_seq_one_letter_code
_entity_poly.pdbx_strand_id
1 'polypeptide(L)'
;MAALWVWLAKRNAEPSTPVKFSFGLMFVGLGFLVLMWAAGNMANADFRVPLLFLFLTYFFHTVGELCLSPVGLSMITKLSVGRVVGLMMGVWFLSSSVAHIAAGLIAKATATDTVAGVVTDRALALETYGSIFGTIGWVGVGVGVFLLLISPILKKGMAGVH
;
A
#
# COMPACT_ATOMS: atom_id res chain seq x y z
N MET A 1 -14.43 3.45 -7.13
CA MET A 1 -14.28 4.46 -6.06
C MET A 1 -14.47 5.90 -6.49
N ALA A 2 -14.15 6.33 -7.72
CA ALA A 2 -14.51 7.69 -8.16
C ALA A 2 -16.00 7.99 -7.93
N ALA A 3 -16.89 7.03 -8.25
CA ALA A 3 -18.32 7.11 -7.93
C ALA A 3 -18.65 7.14 -6.42
N LEU A 4 -17.88 6.44 -5.56
CA LEU A 4 -18.08 6.47 -4.11
C LEU A 4 -17.66 7.83 -3.54
N TRP A 5 -16.52 8.36 -3.96
CA TRP A 5 -16.07 9.69 -3.56
C TRP A 5 -17.00 10.78 -4.06
N VAL A 6 -17.47 10.69 -5.32
CA VAL A 6 -18.50 11.57 -5.88
C VAL A 6 -19.83 11.42 -5.14
N TRP A 7 -20.19 10.23 -4.65
CA TRP A 7 -21.37 10.00 -3.84
C TRP A 7 -21.24 10.58 -2.41
N LEU A 8 -20.05 10.48 -1.79
CA LEU A 8 -19.75 11.15 -0.52
C LEU A 8 -19.65 12.68 -0.69
N ALA A 9 -19.13 13.17 -1.81
CA ALA A 9 -19.09 14.59 -2.18
C ALA A 9 -20.50 15.17 -2.30
N LYS A 10 -21.41 14.42 -2.94
CA LYS A 10 -22.84 14.76 -3.01
C LYS A 10 -23.53 14.81 -1.63
N ARG A 11 -22.92 14.24 -0.59
CA ARG A 11 -23.40 14.28 0.80
C ARG A 11 -22.62 15.26 1.70
N ASN A 12 -21.82 16.16 1.14
CA ASN A 12 -20.96 17.10 1.89
C ASN A 12 -19.98 16.43 2.88
N ALA A 13 -19.72 15.13 2.72
CA ALA A 13 -18.84 14.35 3.60
C ALA A 13 -17.53 14.01 2.90
N GLU A 14 -17.02 14.91 2.05
CA GLU A 14 -15.83 14.64 1.24
C GLU A 14 -14.57 14.65 2.13
N PRO A 15 -13.90 13.50 2.35
CA PRO A 15 -12.70 13.48 3.17
C PRO A 15 -11.59 14.20 2.44
N SER A 16 -10.72 14.87 3.18
CA SER A 16 -9.59 15.56 2.58
C SER A 16 -8.68 14.58 1.83
N THR A 17 -7.99 15.07 0.81
CA THR A 17 -7.08 14.26 -0.02
C THR A 17 -6.06 13.45 0.81
N PRO A 18 -5.45 13.99 1.88
CA PRO A 18 -4.56 13.22 2.77
C PRO A 18 -5.27 12.08 3.51
N VAL A 19 -6.55 12.25 3.87
CA VAL A 19 -7.33 11.19 4.52
C VAL A 19 -7.62 10.06 3.54
N LYS A 20 -7.98 10.39 2.28
CA LYS A 20 -8.15 9.38 1.21
C LYS A 20 -6.85 8.58 0.97
N PHE A 21 -5.70 9.28 1.01
CA PHE A 21 -4.38 8.65 0.88
C PHE A 21 -4.06 7.72 2.07
N SER A 22 -4.40 8.13 3.29
CA SER A 22 -4.22 7.32 4.50
C SER A 22 -4.98 5.99 4.43
N PHE A 23 -6.25 6.04 4.01
CA PHE A 23 -7.05 4.83 3.84
C PHE A 23 -6.47 3.91 2.75
N GLY A 24 -5.96 4.48 1.66
CA GLY A 24 -5.27 3.71 0.62
C GLY A 24 -4.07 2.92 1.17
N LEU A 25 -3.20 3.58 1.95
CA LEU A 25 -2.06 2.92 2.62
C LEU A 25 -2.51 1.84 3.60
N MET A 26 -3.55 2.10 4.40
CA MET A 26 -4.09 1.12 5.34
C MET A 26 -4.66 -0.10 4.63
N PHE A 27 -5.36 0.05 3.50
CA PHE A 27 -5.87 -1.09 2.72
C PHE A 27 -4.75 -1.95 2.13
N VAL A 28 -3.67 -1.32 1.62
CA VAL A 28 -2.49 -2.06 1.16
C VAL A 28 -1.82 -2.80 2.31
N GLY A 29 -1.63 -2.15 3.47
CA GLY A 29 -1.08 -2.80 4.66
C GLY A 29 -1.95 -3.96 5.16
N LEU A 30 -3.27 -3.80 5.17
CA LEU A 30 -4.23 -4.86 5.50
C LEU A 30 -4.14 -6.05 4.55
N GLY A 31 -3.93 -5.83 3.24
CA GLY A 31 -3.71 -6.90 2.28
C GLY A 31 -2.54 -7.81 2.67
N PHE A 32 -1.41 -7.23 3.06
CA PHE A 32 -0.26 -8.00 3.55
C PHE A 32 -0.52 -8.67 4.91
N LEU A 33 -1.26 -8.04 5.82
CA LEU A 33 -1.65 -8.67 7.09
C LEU A 33 -2.57 -9.87 6.90
N VAL A 34 -3.43 -9.86 5.87
CA VAL A 34 -4.25 -11.03 5.51
C VAL A 34 -3.36 -12.21 5.11
N LEU A 35 -2.28 -11.98 4.36
CA LEU A 35 -1.31 -13.03 4.01
C LEU A 35 -0.54 -13.54 5.23
N MET A 36 -0.09 -12.65 6.12
CA MET A 36 0.54 -13.03 7.39
C MET A 36 -0.39 -13.93 8.21
N TRP A 37 -1.64 -13.52 8.38
CA TRP A 37 -2.63 -14.29 9.15
C TRP A 37 -2.91 -15.66 8.53
N ALA A 38 -3.02 -15.71 7.20
CA ALA A 38 -3.24 -16.94 6.45
C ALA A 38 -2.05 -17.90 6.55
N ALA A 39 -0.82 -17.37 6.52
CA ALA A 39 0.39 -18.17 6.71
C ALA A 39 0.46 -18.81 8.11
N GLY A 40 -0.01 -18.11 9.15
CA GLY A 40 0.01 -18.64 10.53
C GLY A 40 -1.14 -19.58 10.90
N ASN A 41 -2.33 -19.45 10.30
CA ASN A 41 -3.54 -20.14 10.77
C ASN A 41 -4.18 -21.09 9.76
N MET A 42 -3.85 -20.95 8.47
CA MET A 42 -4.57 -21.64 7.39
C MET A 42 -3.64 -22.47 6.49
N ALA A 43 -2.41 -22.72 6.93
CA ALA A 43 -1.50 -23.61 6.24
C ALA A 43 -1.88 -25.08 6.49
N ASN A 44 -2.03 -25.85 5.41
CA ASN A 44 -2.23 -27.29 5.50
C ASN A 44 -0.96 -28.02 5.95
N ALA A 45 -1.03 -29.34 6.21
CA ALA A 45 0.12 -30.18 6.58
C ALA A 45 1.31 -30.12 5.58
N ASP A 46 1.05 -29.73 4.32
CA ASP A 46 2.05 -29.48 3.28
C ASP A 46 2.58 -28.03 3.24
N PHE A 47 2.27 -27.20 4.24
CA PHE A 47 2.59 -25.76 4.32
C PHE A 47 2.03 -24.92 3.15
N ARG A 48 0.86 -25.31 2.64
CA ARG A 48 0.16 -24.61 1.54
C ARG A 48 -0.99 -23.79 2.09
N VAL A 49 -1.09 -22.54 1.63
CA VAL A 49 -2.16 -21.60 1.99
C VAL A 49 -3.24 -21.59 0.89
N PRO A 50 -4.54 -21.53 1.22
CA PRO A 50 -5.61 -21.43 0.24
C PRO A 50 -5.50 -20.20 -0.67
N LEU A 51 -5.80 -20.38 -1.97
CA LEU A 51 -5.80 -19.31 -2.98
C LEU A 51 -6.76 -18.15 -2.66
N LEU A 52 -7.78 -18.40 -1.84
CA LEU A 52 -8.74 -17.38 -1.41
C LEU A 52 -8.06 -16.17 -0.74
N PHE A 53 -6.98 -16.39 0.00
CA PHE A 53 -6.24 -15.31 0.67
C PHE A 53 -5.46 -14.43 -0.31
N LEU A 54 -4.97 -15.04 -1.39
CA LEU A 54 -4.35 -14.29 -2.47
C LEU A 54 -5.39 -13.40 -3.17
N PHE A 55 -6.57 -13.94 -3.46
CA PHE A 55 -7.68 -13.16 -4.02
C PHE A 55 -8.06 -11.98 -3.11
N LEU A 56 -8.22 -12.21 -1.81
CA LEU A 56 -8.50 -11.15 -0.83
C LEU A 56 -7.41 -10.08 -0.81
N THR A 57 -6.14 -10.48 -0.88
CA THR A 57 -5.01 -9.54 -0.90
C THR A 57 -5.05 -8.65 -2.13
N TYR A 58 -5.25 -9.23 -3.32
CA TYR A 58 -5.41 -8.46 -4.56
C TYR A 58 -6.62 -7.54 -4.49
N PHE A 59 -7.73 -7.98 -3.90
CA PHE A 59 -8.90 -7.14 -3.68
C PHE A 59 -8.56 -5.91 -2.83
N PHE A 60 -7.92 -6.10 -1.67
CA PHE A 60 -7.53 -4.99 -0.79
C PHE A 60 -6.51 -4.05 -1.46
N HIS A 61 -5.50 -4.60 -2.13
CA HIS A 61 -4.51 -3.80 -2.85
C HIS A 61 -5.14 -2.97 -3.97
N THR A 62 -6.04 -3.56 -4.76
CA THR A 62 -6.75 -2.85 -5.83
C THR A 62 -7.60 -1.71 -5.28
N VAL A 63 -8.30 -1.94 -4.15
CA VAL A 63 -9.07 -0.90 -3.46
C VAL A 63 -8.15 0.23 -2.97
N GLY A 64 -6.98 -0.12 -2.41
CA GLY A 64 -5.96 0.82 -1.97
C GLY A 64 -5.39 1.66 -3.11
N GLU A 65 -4.96 1.02 -4.20
CA GLU A 65 -4.41 1.68 -5.39
C GLU A 65 -5.42 2.66 -6.01
N LEU A 66 -6.70 2.28 -6.03
CA LEU A 66 -7.77 3.13 -6.56
C LEU A 66 -7.97 4.41 -5.71
N CYS A 67 -7.51 4.43 -4.47
CA CYS A 67 -7.48 5.62 -3.62
C CYS A 67 -6.20 6.47 -3.83
N LEU A 68 -5.08 5.84 -4.17
CA LEU A 68 -3.77 6.49 -4.28
C LEU A 68 -3.50 7.10 -5.65
N SER A 69 -3.80 6.38 -6.73
CA SER A 69 -3.49 6.78 -8.12
C SER A 69 -4.08 8.15 -8.53
N PRO A 70 -5.39 8.44 -8.32
CA PRO A 70 -5.96 9.73 -8.73
C PRO A 70 -5.58 10.86 -7.78
N VAL A 71 -5.25 10.55 -6.53
CA VAL A 71 -4.90 11.54 -5.50
C VAL A 71 -3.45 12.01 -5.67
N GLY A 72 -2.49 11.10 -5.82
CA GLY A 72 -1.07 11.44 -5.90
C GLY A 72 -0.75 12.38 -7.06
N LEU A 73 -1.18 12.00 -8.27
CA LEU A 73 -0.89 12.78 -9.48
C LEU A 73 -1.60 14.14 -9.49
N SER A 74 -2.84 14.21 -9.01
CA SER A 74 -3.59 15.47 -8.94
C SER A 74 -3.00 16.45 -7.92
N MET A 75 -2.48 15.95 -6.80
CA MET A 75 -1.91 16.81 -5.76
C MET A 75 -0.59 17.44 -6.18
N ILE A 76 0.24 16.71 -6.92
CA ILE A 76 1.50 17.24 -7.43
C ILE A 76 1.26 18.44 -8.33
N THR A 77 0.29 18.38 -9.23
CA THR A 77 0.00 19.52 -10.11
C THR A 77 -0.63 20.69 -9.36
N LYS A 78 -1.58 20.41 -8.44
CA LYS A 78 -2.32 21.45 -7.70
C LYS A 78 -1.47 22.20 -6.67
N LEU A 79 -0.51 21.54 -6.02
CA LEU A 79 0.35 22.16 -5.00
C LEU A 79 1.67 22.72 -5.55
N SER A 80 2.04 22.36 -6.78
CA SER A 80 3.26 22.87 -7.40
C SER A 80 3.10 24.31 -7.84
N VAL A 81 4.17 25.11 -7.71
CA VAL A 81 4.25 26.42 -8.37
C VAL A 81 4.22 26.19 -9.88
N GLY A 82 3.38 26.93 -10.62
CA GLY A 82 3.12 26.68 -12.05
C GLY A 82 4.37 26.57 -12.94
N ARG A 83 5.47 27.23 -12.56
CA ARG A 83 6.77 27.18 -13.28
C ARG A 83 7.54 25.85 -13.10
N VAL A 84 7.30 25.10 -12.03
CA VAL A 84 8.09 23.90 -11.67
C VAL A 84 7.28 22.60 -11.70
N VAL A 85 6.07 22.61 -12.27
CA VAL A 85 5.19 21.41 -12.35
C VAL A 85 5.90 20.24 -13.03
N GLY A 86 6.64 20.49 -14.12
CA GLY A 86 7.42 19.47 -14.80
C GLY A 86 8.54 18.85 -13.94
N LEU A 87 9.20 19.68 -13.13
CA LEU A 87 10.21 19.20 -12.16
C LEU A 87 9.58 18.34 -11.08
N MET A 88 8.43 18.76 -10.53
CA MET A 88 7.73 18.01 -9.48
C MET A 88 7.18 16.67 -9.99
N MET A 89 6.77 16.59 -11.26
CA MET A 89 6.49 15.31 -11.92
C MET A 89 7.73 14.43 -12.06
N GLY A 90 8.89 15.01 -12.37
CA GLY A 90 10.17 14.30 -12.34
C GLY A 90 10.49 13.72 -10.96
N VAL A 91 10.28 14.50 -9.89
CA VAL A 91 10.46 14.04 -8.50
C VAL A 91 9.50 12.90 -8.16
N TRP A 92 8.25 12.96 -8.62
CA TRP A 92 7.29 11.86 -8.44
C TRP A 92 7.76 10.55 -9.06
N PHE A 93 8.16 10.58 -10.33
CA PHE A 93 8.66 9.37 -11.00
C PHE A 93 9.97 8.87 -10.40
N LEU A 94 10.86 9.78 -10.00
CA LEU A 94 12.09 9.41 -9.30
C LEU A 94 11.80 8.71 -7.97
N SER A 95 10.86 9.25 -7.18
CA SER A 95 10.41 8.62 -5.94
C SER A 95 9.85 7.21 -6.18
N SER A 96 9.06 7.02 -7.23
CA SER A 96 8.52 5.70 -7.61
C SER A 96 9.63 4.72 -8.03
N SER A 97 10.65 5.19 -8.76
CA SER A 97 11.81 4.37 -9.13
C SER A 97 12.56 3.86 -7.89
N VAL A 98 12.83 4.75 -6.93
CA VAL A 98 13.45 4.38 -5.65
C VAL A 98 12.58 3.39 -4.87
N ALA A 99 11.26 3.57 -4.87
CA ALA A 99 10.33 2.63 -4.24
C ALA A 99 10.36 1.25 -4.90
N HIS A 100 10.49 1.15 -6.23
CA HIS A 100 10.64 -0.13 -6.92
C HIS A 100 11.97 -0.83 -6.59
N ILE A 101 13.07 -0.08 -6.44
CA ILE A 101 14.35 -0.66 -5.99
C ILE A 101 14.20 -1.22 -4.56
N ALA A 102 13.59 -0.46 -3.65
CA ALA A 102 13.31 -0.92 -2.30
C ALA A 102 12.41 -2.17 -2.29
N ALA A 103 11.37 -2.20 -3.12
CA ALA A 103 10.52 -3.37 -3.29
C ALA A 103 11.29 -4.60 -3.80
N GLY A 104 12.26 -4.40 -4.70
CA GLY A 104 13.16 -5.46 -5.18
C GLY A 104 14.06 -6.02 -4.07
N LEU A 105 14.58 -5.16 -3.19
CA LEU A 105 15.37 -5.59 -2.02
C LEU A 105 14.52 -6.39 -1.03
N ILE A 106 13.29 -5.95 -0.77
CA ILE A 106 12.34 -6.66 0.08
C ILE A 106 12.02 -8.03 -0.54
N ALA A 107 11.70 -8.08 -1.84
CA ALA A 107 11.42 -9.33 -2.54
C ALA A 107 12.61 -10.31 -2.52
N LYS A 108 13.84 -9.80 -2.61
CA LYS A 108 15.06 -10.61 -2.45
C LYS A 108 15.19 -11.15 -1.03
N ALA A 109 14.85 -10.38 -0.01
CA ALA A 109 14.83 -10.85 1.38
C ALA A 109 13.77 -11.95 1.60
N THR A 110 12.71 -11.95 0.79
CA THR A 110 11.68 -13.01 0.79
C THR A 110 12.08 -14.25 -0.02
N ALA A 111 13.23 -14.24 -0.70
CA ALA A 111 13.70 -15.40 -1.45
C ALA A 111 14.38 -16.40 -0.50
N THR A 112 13.84 -17.61 -0.39
CA THR A 112 14.46 -18.73 0.32
C THR A 112 15.32 -19.55 -0.65
N ASP A 113 16.40 -20.15 -0.15
CA ASP A 113 17.28 -21.03 -0.94
C ASP A 113 16.48 -22.17 -1.59
N THR A 114 16.42 -22.13 -2.91
CA THR A 114 15.74 -23.12 -3.75
C THR A 114 16.80 -23.95 -4.47
N VAL A 115 16.79 -25.26 -4.25
CA VAL A 115 17.62 -26.19 -5.04
C VAL A 115 16.71 -26.76 -6.12
N ALA A 116 17.06 -26.52 -7.39
CA ALA A 116 16.27 -26.94 -8.56
C ALA A 116 14.80 -26.45 -8.56
N GLY A 117 14.54 -25.25 -8.01
CA GLY A 117 13.19 -24.65 -7.98
C GLY A 117 12.25 -25.24 -6.91
N VAL A 118 12.74 -26.15 -6.07
CA VAL A 118 12.02 -26.66 -4.91
C VAL A 118 12.53 -25.98 -3.66
N VAL A 119 11.61 -25.40 -2.89
CA VAL A 119 11.89 -24.85 -1.57
C VAL A 119 12.43 -25.98 -0.69
N THR A 120 13.68 -25.83 -0.25
CA THR A 120 14.42 -26.84 0.52
C THR A 120 13.78 -27.12 1.88
N ASP A 121 13.17 -26.09 2.48
CA ASP A 121 12.38 -26.19 3.71
C ASP A 121 11.08 -25.37 3.59
N ARG A 122 9.96 -26.06 3.39
CA ARG A 122 8.64 -25.44 3.20
C ARG A 122 8.11 -24.78 4.48
N ALA A 123 8.55 -25.24 5.65
CA ALA A 123 8.18 -24.64 6.93
C ALA A 123 8.90 -23.30 7.10
N LEU A 124 10.22 -23.28 6.85
CA LEU A 124 11.02 -22.06 6.91
C LEU A 124 10.57 -21.00 5.90
N ALA A 125 10.18 -21.42 4.70
CA ALA A 125 9.68 -20.48 3.69
C ALA A 125 8.35 -19.85 4.12
N LEU A 126 7.41 -20.64 4.65
CA LEU A 126 6.14 -20.11 5.15
C LEU A 126 6.35 -19.12 6.31
N GLU A 127 7.27 -19.42 7.22
CA GLU A 127 7.65 -18.52 8.32
C GLU A 127 8.28 -17.22 7.80
N THR A 128 9.21 -17.33 6.85
CA THR A 128 9.86 -16.18 6.19
C THR A 128 8.84 -15.29 5.49
N TYR A 129 7.91 -15.90 4.73
CA TYR A 129 6.80 -15.18 4.09
C TYR A 129 5.91 -14.49 5.13
N GLY A 130 5.51 -15.21 6.18
CA GLY A 130 4.67 -14.66 7.25
C GLY A 130 5.32 -13.46 7.94
N SER A 131 6.61 -13.56 8.29
CA SER A 131 7.37 -12.51 8.96
C SER A 131 7.53 -11.26 8.08
N ILE A 132 7.90 -11.44 6.81
CA ILE A 132 8.11 -10.32 5.89
C ILE A 132 6.77 -9.65 5.54
N PHE A 133 5.73 -10.42 5.20
CA PHE A 133 4.41 -9.86 4.95
C PHE A 133 3.84 -9.18 6.20
N GLY A 134 4.07 -9.73 7.40
CA GLY A 134 3.70 -9.09 8.65
C GLY A 134 4.41 -7.76 8.85
N THR A 135 5.73 -7.71 8.63
CA THR A 135 6.53 -6.49 8.74
C THR A 135 6.03 -5.41 7.77
N ILE A 136 5.83 -5.75 6.49
CA ILE A 136 5.30 -4.82 5.48
C ILE A 136 3.90 -4.37 5.84
N GLY A 137 3.04 -5.29 6.28
CA GLY A 137 1.65 -5.00 6.65
C GLY A 137 1.56 -4.04 7.83
N TRP A 138 2.29 -4.30 8.92
CA TRP A 138 2.31 -3.44 10.09
C TRP A 138 2.94 -2.08 9.80
N VAL A 139 4.03 -2.03 9.02
CA VAL A 139 4.63 -0.76 8.59
C VAL A 139 3.65 0.02 7.72
N GLY A 140 2.98 -0.62 6.75
CA GLY A 140 2.00 0.02 5.88
C GLY A 140 0.81 0.60 6.65
N VAL A 141 0.25 -0.17 7.59
CA VAL A 141 -0.82 0.32 8.48
C VAL A 141 -0.29 1.44 9.38
N GLY A 142 0.91 1.31 9.94
CA GLY A 142 1.52 2.32 10.80
C GLY A 142 1.73 3.65 10.07
N VAL A 143 2.25 3.63 8.84
CA VAL A 143 2.38 4.83 8.01
C VAL A 143 1.01 5.40 7.64
N GLY A 144 0.02 4.56 7.35
CA GLY A 144 -1.35 4.99 7.11
C GLY A 144 -1.98 5.71 8.31
N VAL A 145 -1.83 5.16 9.51
CA VAL A 145 -2.30 5.77 10.76
C VAL A 145 -1.55 7.07 11.05
N PHE A 146 -0.22 7.08 10.88
CA PHE A 146 0.59 8.28 11.05
C PHE A 146 0.15 9.40 10.10
N LEU A 147 -0.11 9.08 8.83
CA LEU A 147 -0.58 10.05 7.85
C LEU A 147 -2.00 10.56 8.17
N LEU A 148 -2.85 9.69 8.75
CA LEU A 148 -4.17 10.07 9.25
C LEU A 148 -4.06 11.05 10.43
N LEU A 149 -3.12 10.82 11.35
CA LEU A 149 -2.88 11.71 12.49
C LEU A 149 -2.34 13.08 12.07
N ILE A 150 -1.51 13.13 11.02
CA ILE A 150 -0.95 14.38 10.49
C ILE A 150 -1.90 15.05 9.48
N SER A 151 -2.91 14.34 8.99
CA SER A 151 -3.91 14.86 8.05
C SER A 151 -4.52 16.22 8.41
N PRO A 152 -4.87 16.57 9.69
CA PRO A 152 -5.36 17.91 10.01
C PRO A 152 -4.32 19.01 9.78
N ILE A 153 -3.03 18.73 10.00
CA ILE A 153 -1.93 19.68 9.78
C ILE A 153 -1.70 19.86 8.28
N LEU A 154 -1.68 18.75 7.52
CA LEU A 154 -1.54 18.80 6.05
C LEU A 154 -2.71 19.57 5.42
N LYS A 155 -3.94 19.30 5.89
CA LYS A 155 -5.13 20.04 5.43
C LYS A 155 -5.01 21.54 5.67
N LYS A 156 -4.43 21.96 6.81
CA LYS A 156 -4.18 23.39 7.11
C LYS A 156 -3.11 23.99 6.18
N GLY A 157 -2.09 23.22 5.82
CA GLY A 157 -1.03 23.65 4.89
C GLY A 157 -1.45 23.70 3.41
N MET A 158 -2.55 23.04 3.04
CA MET A 158 -3.03 22.95 1.65
C MET A 158 -3.79 24.20 1.15
N ALA A 159 -3.89 25.27 1.95
CA ALA A 159 -4.38 26.60 1.54
C ALA A 159 -5.64 26.63 0.64
N GLY A 160 -6.62 25.74 0.89
CA GLY A 160 -7.89 25.68 0.15
C GLY A 160 -7.95 24.64 -0.98
N VAL A 161 -6.87 23.91 -1.27
CA VAL A 161 -6.86 22.81 -2.24
C VAL A 161 -7.51 21.57 -1.64
N HIS A 162 -8.60 21.10 -2.27
CA HIS A 162 -9.35 19.88 -1.90
C HIS A 162 -9.01 18.71 -2.85
#